data_AF-A0A6P0TAQ2-F1
#
_entry.id   AF-A0A6P0TAQ2-F1
#
_cell.length_a   1.000
_cell.length_b   1.000
_cell.length_c   1.000
_cell.angle_alpha   90.00
_cell.angle_beta   90.00
_cell.angle_gamma   90.00
#
_symmetry.space_group_name_H-M   'P 1'
#
loop_
_entity.id
_entity.type
_entity.pdbx_description
1 polymer ?
#
loop_
_entity_poly.entity_id
_entity_poly.type
_entity_poly.pdbx_seq_one_letter_code
_entity_poly.pdbx_strand_id
1 'polypeptide(L)' 'MIKPELLDIVELIVDLPKYNLRAGDRGTIVELHTDTVYEVEFSNAYGET' A
#
# COMPACT_ATOMS: atom_id res chain seq x y z
N MET A 1 12.11 14.07 -4.88
CA MET A 1 11.24 13.03 -4.31
C MET A 1 10.70 12.23 -5.48
N ILE A 2 10.75 10.90 -5.43
CA ILE A 2 10.23 10.05 -6.52
C ILE A 2 8.69 10.08 -6.41
N LYS A 3 7.99 10.30 -7.54
CA LYS A 3 6.52 10.21 -7.60
C LYS A 3 6.16 8.72 -7.66
N PRO A 4 5.33 8.19 -6.75
CA PRO A 4 4.89 6.80 -6.84
C PRO A 4 4.09 6.56 -8.12
N GLU A 5 4.34 5.42 -8.75
CA GLU A 5 3.70 4.96 -9.99
C GLU A 5 2.85 3.71 -9.75
N LEU A 6 2.01 3.36 -10.73
CA LEU A 6 1.23 2.12 -10.68
C LEU A 6 2.20 0.93 -10.58
N LEU A 7 1.86 -0.05 -9.72
CA LEU A 7 2.68 -1.23 -9.42
C LEU A 7 3.95 -0.99 -8.60
N ASP A 8 4.21 0.23 -8.14
CA ASP A 8 5.24 0.44 -7.12
C ASP A 8 4.87 -0.26 -5.81
N ILE A 9 5.89 -0.78 -5.14
CA ILE A 9 5.79 -1.34 -3.80
C ILE A 9 6.03 -0.24 -2.78
N VAL A 10 5.11 -0.10 -1.83
CA VAL A 10 5.19 0.84 -0.72
C VAL A 10 5.15 0.10 0.61
N GLU A 11 5.77 0.68 1.64
CA GLU A 11 5.84 0.11 2.98
C GLU A 11 5.16 1.05 3.98
N LEU A 12 4.33 0.51 4.87
CA LEU A 12 3.74 1.28 5.96
C LEU A 12 4.80 1.68 6.97
N ILE A 13 4.82 2.97 7.34
CA ILE A 13 5.71 3.50 8.40
C ILE A 13 5.00 3.66 9.75
N VAL A 14 3.70 3.36 9.82
CA VAL A 14 2.87 3.44 11.01
C VAL A 14 1.91 2.25 11.06
N ASP A 15 1.48 1.88 12.26
CA ASP A 15 0.45 0.84 12.43
C ASP A 15 -0.93 1.37 12.03
N LEU A 16 -1.72 0.53 11.35
CA LEU A 16 -3.11 0.80 10.98
C LEU A 16 -4.02 -0.34 11.52
N PRO A 17 -4.26 -0.40 12.84
CA PRO A 17 -4.88 -1.55 13.50
C PRO A 17 -6.33 -1.82 13.04
N LYS A 18 -7.04 -0.79 12.55
CA LYS A 18 -8.39 -0.94 11.96
C LYS A 18 -8.41 -1.93 10.79
N TYR A 19 -7.31 -2.04 10.07
CA TYR A 19 -7.15 -2.89 8.88
C TYR A 19 -6.25 -4.10 9.15
N ASN A 20 -5.88 -4.35 10.42
CA ASN A 20 -4.92 -5.39 10.79
C ASN A 20 -3.54 -5.25 10.09
N LEU A 21 -3.13 -4.02 9.78
CA LEU A 21 -1.84 -3.72 9.17
C LEU A 21 -0.88 -3.11 10.19
N ARG A 22 0.41 -3.45 10.07
CA ARG A 22 1.50 -3.01 10.94
C ARG A 22 2.55 -2.24 10.15
N ALA A 23 3.33 -1.41 10.83
CA ALA A 23 4.52 -0.82 10.25
C ALA A 23 5.46 -1.93 9.72
N GLY A 24 5.96 -1.75 8.50
CA GLY A 24 6.74 -2.75 7.76
C GLY A 24 5.93 -3.60 6.79
N ASP A 25 4.59 -3.61 6.87
CA ASP A 25 3.77 -4.29 5.87
C ASP A 25 3.91 -3.58 4.51
N ARG A 26 4.01 -4.40 3.45
CA ARG A 26 4.21 -3.93 2.07
C ARG A 26 2.94 -4.13 1.25
N GLY A 27 2.58 -3.11 0.49
CA GLY A 27 1.46 -3.13 -0.44
C GLY A 27 1.87 -2.66 -1.83
N THR A 28 0.99 -2.89 -2.80
CA THR A 28 1.17 -2.50 -4.20
C THR A 28 0.20 -1.37 -4.53
N ILE A 29 0.66 -0.35 -5.24
CA ILE A 29 -0.22 0.69 -5.79
C ILE A 29 -1.05 0.09 -6.93
N VAL A 30 -2.37 0.02 -6.75
CA VAL A 30 -3.31 -0.58 -7.71
C VAL A 30 -4.17 0.44 -8.45
N GLU A 31 -4.32 1.66 -7.90
CA GLU A 31 -4.99 2.76 -8.59
C GLU A 31 -4.39 4.13 -8.23
N LEU A 32 -4.41 5.04 -9.21
CA LEU A 32 -4.05 6.45 -9.06
C LEU A 32 -5.32 7.30 -9.23
N HIS A 33 -5.90 7.80 -8.13
CA HIS A 33 -7.11 8.63 -8.22
C HIS A 33 -6.81 10.09 -8.55
N THR A 34 -5.75 10.64 -7.94
CA THR A 34 -5.23 11.99 -8.23
C THR A 34 -3.72 12.00 -8.06
N ASP A 35 -3.06 13.14 -8.29
CA ASP A 35 -1.61 13.28 -8.07
C ASP A 35 -1.15 13.00 -6.62
N THR A 36 -2.07 12.94 -5.65
CA THR A 36 -1.74 12.76 -4.23
C THR A 36 -2.56 11.67 -3.53
N VAL A 37 -3.43 10.97 -4.27
CA VAL A 37 -4.33 9.95 -3.71
C VAL A 37 -4.14 8.66 -4.48
N TYR A 38 -3.71 7.64 -3.75
CA TYR A 38 -3.32 6.33 -4.25
C TYR A 38 -4.15 5.26 -3.54
N GLU A 39 -4.62 4.26 -4.28
CA GLU A 39 -5.14 3.03 -3.72
C GLU A 39 -4.01 2.02 -3.59
N VAL A 40 -3.87 1.42 -2.41
CA VAL A 40 -2.82 0.45 -2.10
C VAL A 40 -3.48 -0.84 -1.63
N GLU A 41 -3.16 -1.92 -2.30
CA GLU A 41 -3.60 -3.27 -1.94
C GLU A 41 -2.52 -3.97 -1.13
N PHE A 42 -2.92 -4.56 -0.01
CA PHE A 42 -2.07 -5.41 0.83
C PHE A 42 -2.55 -6.83 0.69
N SER A 43 -1.62 -7.77 0.45
CA SER A 43 -1.98 -9.19 0.37
C SER A 43 -1.22 -10.00 1.42
N ASN A 44 -1.86 -11.03 1.95
CA ASN A 44 -1.16 -12.00 2.79
C ASN A 44 -0.33 -12.99 1.93
N ALA A 45 0.37 -13.92 2.57
CA ALA A 45 1.20 -14.92 1.89
C ALA A 45 0.43 -15.88 0.95
N TYR A 46 -0.91 -15.87 1.00
CA TYR A 46 -1.79 -16.66 0.14
C TYR A 46 -2.40 -15.83 -1.01
N GLY A 47 -2.11 -14.53 -1.08
CA GLY A 47 -2.65 -13.64 -2.11
C GLY A 47 -4.05 -13.10 -1.80
N GLU A 48 -4.49 -13.19 -0.54
CA GLU A 48 -5.79 -12.65 -0.09
C GLU A 48 -5.62 -11.21 0.40
N THR A 49 -6.65 -10.37 0.20
CA THR A 49 -6.66 -8.93 0.48
C THR A 49 -7.65 -8.53 1.57
#